data_AF-L0PIK1-F1
#
_entry.id   AF-L0PIK1-F1
#
_cell.length_a   1.000
_cell.length_b   1.000
_cell.length_c   1.000
_cell.angle_alpha   90.00
_cell.angle_beta   90.00
_cell.angle_gamma   90.00
#
_symmetry.space_group_name_H-M   'P 1'
#
loop_
_entity.id
_entity.type
_entity.pdbx_description
1 polymer ?
#
loop_
_entity_poly.entity_id
_entity_poly.type
_entity_poly.pdbx_seq_one_letter_code
_entity_poly.pdbx_strand_id
1 'polypeptide(L)'
;MPVKAFETYTSEHKLFNYQPLSVLKDCRIGIEANYYLKQLVERLPVKDPMIYATSSMPVGLKTQILRDLSILKQNKIEPFFVFDGLDLINKNKKVWNDDYSKIRAEAWKNYDQGKLQQASNDFNLSGKITFYFICVLIDILLEKKIEFLIAPYLSWAQLAYMLGNNQYNINAIFGSVNILSFNVDHKQTILSSLGGITNDQLLDIFILLGSDFCPTFPPLEMISQINGDVFKFLQDTIKIFKSGINTILNYHHTFVAKHIDYLDIFFKAICIIKYHIVLTENGKLLPLNDHFISSGLDNSVRLWDLRSSTCHGLLNISSPCLTVFDPTGIIFAVASNSLSSILLYDLRNYDKEPFSTFTLNDDGFLSKISYPPRMPDWIKMEFSNDGKLILIGTRGECHYLLDAFTGELQSRLTGQIPVNGDPKSITSGDVCFTPDARYVIGASGDKNLVIWDTKQTNRSKSLTPIEILNSGNIGPAKVVTFNPRKMMLATANNTLSFWLSENY
;
A
#
# COMPACT_ATOMS: atom_id res chain seq x y z
N MET A 1 18.08 -6.84 -7.32
CA MET A 1 16.63 -6.55 -7.25
C MET A 1 16.01 -7.47 -6.22
N PRO A 2 15.13 -6.96 -5.36
CA PRO A 2 14.75 -7.45 -4.01
C PRO A 2 14.63 -8.94 -3.82
N VAL A 3 14.02 -9.58 -4.82
CA VAL A 3 13.81 -11.01 -4.95
C VAL A 3 15.05 -11.79 -4.58
N LYS A 4 16.24 -11.41 -5.10
CA LYS A 4 17.48 -12.13 -4.80
C LYS A 4 17.91 -12.02 -3.34
N ALA A 5 17.80 -10.84 -2.74
CA ALA A 5 18.21 -10.67 -1.34
C ALA A 5 17.28 -11.45 -0.40
N PHE A 6 15.97 -11.41 -0.67
CA PHE A 6 14.99 -12.18 0.10
C PHE A 6 15.11 -13.69 -0.13
N GLU A 7 15.30 -14.14 -1.37
CA GLU A 7 15.51 -15.57 -1.70
C GLU A 7 16.79 -16.11 -1.06
N THR A 8 17.89 -15.34 -1.10
CA THR A 8 19.14 -15.72 -0.40
C THR A 8 18.90 -15.83 1.09
N TYR A 9 18.28 -14.82 1.71
CA TYR A 9 17.99 -14.81 3.15
C TYR A 9 17.12 -16.01 3.55
N THR A 10 16.01 -16.24 2.84
CA THR A 10 15.08 -17.34 3.12
C THR A 10 15.69 -18.71 2.87
N SER A 11 16.58 -18.84 1.88
CA SER A 11 17.35 -20.07 1.63
C SER A 11 18.36 -20.37 2.75
N GLU A 12 19.13 -19.37 3.18
CA GLU A 12 20.09 -19.50 4.29
C GLU A 12 19.40 -19.89 5.60
N HIS A 13 18.22 -19.35 5.84
CA HIS A 13 17.40 -19.62 7.04
C HIS A 13 16.47 -20.83 6.87
N LYS A 14 16.56 -21.57 5.75
CA LYS A 14 15.76 -22.79 5.46
C LYS A 14 14.25 -22.59 5.63
N LEU A 15 13.73 -21.44 5.19
CA LEU A 15 12.30 -21.11 5.30
C LEU A 15 11.44 -21.77 4.22
N PHE A 16 12.05 -22.36 3.20
CA PHE A 16 11.35 -23.09 2.14
C PHE A 16 11.09 -24.54 2.53
N ASN A 17 9.84 -24.97 2.36
CA ASN A 17 9.46 -26.39 2.42
C ASN A 17 9.32 -26.94 1.00
N TYR A 18 9.95 -28.07 0.75
CA TYR A 18 9.86 -28.78 -0.53
C TYR A 18 8.88 -29.94 -0.40
N GLN A 19 7.91 -29.99 -1.31
CA GLN A 19 6.92 -31.05 -1.38
C GLN A 19 6.90 -31.63 -2.81
N PRO A 20 6.60 -32.93 -2.98
CA PRO A 20 6.46 -33.50 -4.29
C PRO A 20 5.25 -32.89 -5.02
N LEU A 21 5.35 -32.77 -6.34
CA LEU A 21 4.28 -32.20 -7.18
C LEU A 21 2.93 -32.91 -7.01
N SER A 22 2.94 -34.18 -6.60
CA SER A 22 1.76 -34.98 -6.31
C SER A 22 0.86 -34.42 -5.20
N VAL A 23 1.38 -33.54 -4.34
CA VAL A 23 0.57 -32.83 -3.32
C VAL A 23 -0.46 -31.90 -3.97
N LEU A 24 -0.19 -31.41 -5.17
CA LEU A 24 -1.07 -30.52 -5.93
C LEU A 24 -1.99 -31.27 -6.90
N LYS A 25 -2.11 -32.59 -6.75
CA LYS A 25 -2.99 -33.41 -7.60
C LYS A 25 -4.43 -32.92 -7.49
N ASP A 26 -5.11 -32.85 -8.63
CA ASP A 26 -6.49 -32.38 -8.77
C ASP A 26 -6.66 -30.88 -8.39
N CYS A 27 -5.56 -30.11 -8.32
CA CYS A 27 -5.58 -28.67 -8.10
C CYS A 27 -5.45 -27.88 -9.42
N ARG A 28 -5.96 -26.65 -9.38
CA ARG A 28 -5.68 -25.61 -10.38
C ARG A 28 -4.56 -24.70 -9.88
N ILE A 29 -3.54 -24.50 -10.70
CA ILE A 29 -2.36 -23.69 -10.35
C ILE A 29 -2.32 -22.44 -11.23
N GLY A 30 -2.28 -21.27 -10.60
CA GLY A 30 -2.01 -20.00 -11.26
C GLY A 30 -0.51 -19.88 -11.56
N ILE A 31 -0.14 -19.65 -12.82
CA ILE A 31 1.25 -19.61 -13.27
C ILE A 31 1.57 -18.20 -13.77
N GLU A 32 2.53 -17.54 -13.13
CA GLU A 32 3.08 -16.26 -13.59
C GLU A 32 3.92 -16.51 -14.85
N ALA A 33 3.41 -16.12 -16.02
CA ALA A 33 3.97 -16.53 -17.30
C ALA A 33 5.39 -16.01 -17.54
N ASN A 34 5.67 -14.76 -17.18
CA ASN A 34 6.99 -14.16 -17.34
C ASN A 34 8.04 -14.83 -16.45
N TYR A 35 7.65 -15.15 -15.20
CA TYR A 35 8.51 -15.89 -14.29
C TYR A 35 8.76 -17.33 -14.77
N TYR A 36 7.71 -18.01 -15.26
CA TYR A 36 7.83 -19.33 -15.87
C TYR A 36 8.81 -19.35 -17.04
N LEU A 37 8.67 -18.42 -17.99
CA LEU A 37 9.58 -18.31 -19.13
C LEU A 37 11.02 -18.02 -18.71
N LYS A 38 11.22 -17.14 -17.71
CA LYS A 38 12.55 -16.85 -17.17
C LYS A 38 13.22 -18.09 -16.58
N GLN A 39 12.50 -18.82 -15.72
CA GLN A 39 12.99 -20.06 -15.12
C GLN A 39 13.25 -21.15 -16.17
N LEU A 40 12.40 -21.22 -17.18
CA LEU A 40 12.53 -22.17 -18.29
C LEU A 40 13.82 -21.94 -19.08
N VAL A 41 14.08 -20.69 -19.47
CA VAL A 41 15.28 -20.32 -20.26
C VAL A 41 16.57 -20.61 -19.48
N GLU A 42 16.60 -20.35 -18.17
CA GLU A 42 17.76 -20.65 -17.31
C GLU A 42 18.09 -22.15 -17.23
N ARG A 43 17.07 -23.01 -17.39
CA ARG A 43 17.15 -24.47 -17.27
C ARG A 43 17.30 -25.21 -18.60
N LEU A 44 17.31 -24.49 -19.74
CA LEU A 44 17.46 -25.13 -21.04
C LEU A 44 18.79 -25.90 -21.11
N PRO A 45 18.77 -27.13 -21.65
CA PRO A 45 19.96 -27.99 -21.71
C PRO A 45 21.04 -27.45 -22.64
N VAL A 46 20.64 -26.69 -23.68
CA VAL A 46 21.54 -26.00 -24.59
C VAL A 46 21.50 -24.52 -24.25
N LYS A 47 22.56 -24.01 -23.62
CA LYS A 47 22.77 -22.58 -23.43
C LYS A 47 23.48 -22.03 -24.66
N ASP A 48 22.72 -21.45 -25.59
CA ASP A 48 23.32 -20.63 -26.64
C ASP A 48 23.55 -19.22 -26.08
N PRO A 49 24.81 -18.83 -25.81
CA PRO A 49 25.12 -17.53 -25.23
C PRO A 49 24.76 -16.36 -26.14
N MET A 50 24.51 -16.62 -27.43
CA MET A 50 24.13 -15.61 -28.42
C MET A 50 22.62 -15.41 -28.54
N ILE A 51 21.78 -16.14 -27.79
CA ILE A 51 20.31 -15.95 -27.78
C ILE A 51 19.97 -14.47 -27.53
N TYR A 52 20.64 -13.85 -26.56
CA TYR A 52 20.40 -12.46 -26.18
C TYR A 52 21.09 -11.44 -27.10
N ALA A 53 22.13 -11.87 -27.82
CA ALA A 53 22.79 -11.07 -28.84
C ALA A 53 22.00 -11.02 -30.15
N THR A 54 21.35 -12.13 -30.51
CA THR A 54 20.65 -12.33 -31.80
C THR A 54 19.13 -12.19 -31.70
N SER A 55 18.59 -12.08 -30.47
CA SER A 55 17.14 -12.13 -30.20
C SER A 55 16.45 -13.36 -30.80
N SER A 56 17.20 -14.45 -30.98
CA SER A 56 16.70 -15.69 -31.59
C SER A 56 15.95 -16.56 -30.57
N MET A 57 15.18 -17.52 -31.08
CA MET A 57 14.45 -18.46 -30.23
C MET A 57 15.42 -19.50 -29.64
N PRO A 58 15.43 -19.70 -28.31
CA PRO A 58 16.22 -20.75 -27.69
C PRO A 58 15.84 -22.13 -28.24
N VAL A 59 16.85 -22.91 -28.63
CA VAL A 59 16.65 -24.28 -29.11
C VAL A 59 16.04 -25.12 -27.98
N GLY A 60 14.93 -25.80 -28.28
CA GLY A 60 14.25 -26.69 -27.32
C GLY A 60 13.22 -26.01 -26.42
N LEU A 61 13.01 -24.68 -26.54
CA LEU A 61 11.98 -23.96 -25.75
C LEU A 61 10.60 -24.61 -25.88
N LYS A 62 10.11 -24.78 -27.11
CA LYS A 62 8.80 -25.42 -27.38
C LYS A 62 8.74 -26.85 -26.83
N THR A 63 9.80 -27.63 -27.03
CA THR A 63 9.87 -29.02 -26.55
C THR A 63 9.75 -29.10 -25.03
N GLN A 64 10.43 -28.20 -24.32
CA GLN A 64 10.39 -28.17 -22.87
C GLN A 64 9.04 -27.66 -22.33
N ILE A 65 8.41 -26.65 -22.96
CA ILE A 65 7.05 -26.23 -22.60
C ILE A 65 6.07 -27.41 -22.71
N LEU A 66 6.11 -28.13 -23.84
CA LEU A 66 5.24 -29.29 -24.05
C LEU A 66 5.50 -30.39 -23.02
N ARG A 67 6.75 -30.58 -22.61
CA ARG A 67 7.12 -31.53 -21.56
C ARG A 67 6.55 -31.11 -20.21
N ASP A 68 6.71 -29.84 -19.80
CA ASP A 68 6.19 -29.34 -18.52
C ASP A 68 4.66 -29.49 -18.46
N LEU A 69 3.96 -29.10 -19.53
CA LEU A 69 2.51 -29.27 -19.64
C LEU A 69 2.09 -30.75 -19.57
N SER A 70 2.88 -31.66 -20.14
CA SER A 70 2.61 -33.10 -20.04
C SER A 70 2.75 -33.63 -18.61
N ILE A 71 3.72 -33.12 -17.85
CA ILE A 71 3.95 -33.48 -16.44
C ILE A 71 2.78 -32.99 -15.57
N LEU A 72 2.31 -31.77 -15.78
CA LEU A 72 1.13 -31.23 -15.08
C LEU A 72 -0.11 -32.08 -15.38
N LYS A 73 -0.33 -32.41 -16.66
CA LYS A 73 -1.46 -33.26 -17.08
C LYS A 73 -1.40 -34.66 -16.47
N GLN A 74 -0.23 -35.29 -16.41
CA GLN A 74 -0.03 -36.60 -15.78
C GLN A 74 -0.38 -36.60 -14.29
N ASN A 75 -0.11 -35.49 -13.59
CA ASN A 75 -0.44 -35.30 -12.18
C ASN A 75 -1.85 -34.74 -11.96
N LYS A 76 -2.69 -34.65 -13.00
CA LYS A 76 -4.04 -34.06 -12.95
C LYS A 76 -4.04 -32.63 -12.39
N ILE A 77 -3.05 -31.84 -12.78
CA ILE A 77 -2.93 -30.44 -12.41
C ILE A 77 -3.43 -29.60 -13.57
N GLU A 78 -4.33 -28.66 -13.30
CA GLU A 78 -4.83 -27.72 -14.29
C GLU A 78 -4.01 -26.41 -14.24
N PRO A 79 -3.17 -26.12 -15.25
CA PRO A 79 -2.47 -24.85 -15.30
C PRO A 79 -3.38 -23.70 -15.78
N PHE A 80 -3.26 -22.55 -15.13
CA PHE A 80 -3.87 -21.30 -15.56
C PHE A 80 -2.79 -20.22 -15.66
N PHE A 81 -2.45 -19.80 -16.87
CA PHE A 81 -1.37 -18.83 -17.08
C PHE A 81 -1.88 -17.39 -16.95
N VAL A 82 -1.12 -16.55 -16.24
CA VAL A 82 -1.38 -15.11 -16.17
C VAL A 82 -0.18 -14.34 -16.71
N PHE A 83 -0.43 -13.52 -17.71
CA PHE A 83 0.57 -12.67 -18.38
C PHE A 83 0.50 -11.24 -17.84
N ASP A 84 1.65 -10.55 -17.82
CA ASP A 84 1.67 -9.11 -17.60
C ASP A 84 0.97 -8.39 -18.76
N GLY A 85 0.26 -7.32 -18.44
CA GLY A 85 -0.38 -6.42 -19.40
C GLY A 85 0.42 -5.14 -19.62
N LEU A 86 -0.23 -4.01 -19.38
CA LEU A 86 0.38 -2.70 -19.58
C LEU A 86 1.44 -2.41 -18.51
N ASP A 87 2.48 -1.69 -18.90
CA ASP A 87 3.46 -1.17 -17.95
C ASP A 87 2.82 -0.04 -17.11
N LEU A 88 2.94 -0.14 -15.79
CA LEU A 88 2.45 0.87 -14.84
C LEU A 88 3.24 2.18 -14.88
N ILE A 89 4.47 2.16 -15.39
CA ILE A 89 5.38 3.30 -15.38
C ILE A 89 5.39 3.94 -16.77
N ASN A 90 4.91 5.17 -16.86
CA ASN A 90 4.83 5.89 -18.13
C ASN A 90 6.22 6.40 -18.60
N LYS A 91 6.77 5.71 -19.62
CA LYS A 91 7.51 6.17 -20.83
C LYS A 91 8.46 7.38 -20.84
N ASN A 92 8.94 7.93 -19.72
CA ASN A 92 10.05 8.91 -19.77
C ASN A 92 11.46 8.30 -19.66
N LYS A 93 11.58 7.00 -19.33
CA LYS A 93 12.80 6.27 -19.66
C LYS A 93 12.77 5.99 -21.16
N LYS A 94 13.61 6.69 -21.93
CA LYS A 94 13.88 6.33 -23.33
C LYS A 94 14.16 4.82 -23.34
N VAL A 95 13.44 4.07 -24.18
CA VAL A 95 13.52 2.60 -24.34
C VAL A 95 14.97 2.09 -24.50
N TRP A 96 15.87 2.97 -24.92
CA TRP A 96 17.28 2.71 -25.22
C TRP A 96 18.25 2.85 -24.05
N ASN A 97 17.80 3.35 -22.88
CA ASN A 97 18.66 3.62 -21.73
C ASN A 97 18.29 2.72 -20.53
N ASP A 98 18.16 1.41 -20.79
CA ASP A 98 18.10 0.40 -19.75
C ASP A 98 19.52 -0.07 -19.39
N ASP A 99 19.74 -0.52 -18.16
CA ASP A 99 21.09 -0.97 -17.76
C ASP A 99 21.55 -2.20 -18.56
N TYR A 100 20.60 -2.96 -19.12
CA TYR A 100 20.88 -4.07 -20.02
C TYR A 100 21.46 -3.64 -21.37
N SER A 101 21.09 -2.48 -21.92
CA SER A 101 21.73 -1.99 -23.16
C SER A 101 23.20 -1.68 -22.95
N LYS A 102 23.57 -1.15 -21.78
CA LYS A 102 24.97 -0.94 -21.38
C LYS A 102 25.72 -2.26 -21.27
N ILE A 103 25.13 -3.25 -20.61
CA ILE A 103 25.72 -4.60 -20.49
C ILE A 103 25.89 -5.23 -21.88
N ARG A 104 24.91 -5.11 -22.79
CA ARG A 104 25.04 -5.60 -24.18
C ARG A 104 26.15 -4.87 -24.94
N ALA A 105 26.27 -3.56 -24.78
CA ALA A 105 27.32 -2.78 -25.43
C ALA A 105 28.72 -3.20 -24.93
N GLU A 106 28.85 -3.46 -23.63
CA GLU A 106 30.08 -3.99 -23.04
C GLU A 106 30.37 -5.43 -23.49
N ALA A 107 29.34 -6.28 -23.61
CA ALA A 107 29.45 -7.64 -24.15
C ALA A 107 30.01 -7.63 -25.58
N TRP A 108 29.47 -6.77 -26.45
CA TRP A 108 29.98 -6.60 -27.82
C TRP A 108 31.43 -6.09 -27.82
N LYS A 109 31.78 -5.14 -26.95
CA LYS A 109 33.17 -4.66 -26.81
C LYS A 109 34.12 -5.78 -26.36
N ASN A 110 33.69 -6.64 -25.44
CA ASN A 110 34.47 -7.81 -25.00
C ASN A 110 34.61 -8.84 -26.13
N TYR A 111 33.57 -9.02 -26.94
CA TYR A 111 33.59 -9.89 -28.11
C TYR A 111 34.60 -9.39 -29.16
N ASP A 112 34.56 -8.10 -29.50
CA ASP A 112 35.49 -7.46 -30.45
C ASP A 112 36.95 -7.54 -29.98
N GLN A 113 37.18 -7.57 -28.67
CA GLN A 113 38.50 -7.75 -28.05
C GLN A 113 38.96 -9.21 -27.98
N GLY A 114 38.18 -10.16 -28.50
CA GLY A 114 38.48 -11.60 -28.46
C GLY A 114 38.23 -12.28 -27.09
N LYS A 115 37.61 -11.58 -26.14
CA LYS A 115 37.30 -12.11 -24.79
C LYS A 115 35.97 -12.87 -24.77
N LEU A 116 35.92 -13.98 -25.51
CA LEU A 116 34.67 -14.71 -25.78
C LEU A 116 33.92 -15.20 -24.53
N GLN A 117 34.62 -15.65 -23.49
CA GLN A 117 33.99 -16.12 -22.25
C GLN A 117 33.32 -14.98 -21.46
N GLN A 118 33.98 -13.82 -21.36
CA GLN A 118 33.40 -12.66 -20.69
C GLN A 118 32.22 -12.12 -21.49
N ALA A 119 32.36 -11.98 -22.81
CA ALA A 119 31.26 -11.57 -23.68
C ALA A 119 30.04 -12.49 -23.54
N SER A 120 30.26 -13.82 -23.52
CA SER A 120 29.20 -14.82 -23.29
C SER A 120 28.49 -14.63 -21.93
N ASN A 121 29.25 -14.38 -20.86
CA ASN A 121 28.68 -14.10 -19.54
C ASN A 121 27.87 -12.80 -19.55
N ASP A 122 28.39 -11.74 -20.16
CA ASP A 122 27.73 -10.44 -20.25
C ASP A 122 26.44 -10.53 -21.09
N PHE A 123 26.44 -11.27 -22.19
CA PHE A 123 25.23 -11.53 -22.97
C PHE A 123 24.17 -12.26 -22.15
N ASN A 124 24.56 -13.28 -21.37
CA ASN A 124 23.66 -13.98 -20.46
C ASN A 124 23.09 -13.05 -19.37
N LEU A 125 23.91 -12.14 -18.83
CA LEU A 125 23.47 -11.13 -17.85
C LEU A 125 22.50 -10.11 -18.47
N SER A 126 22.59 -9.89 -19.79
CA SER A 126 21.74 -8.95 -20.51
C SER A 126 20.36 -9.48 -20.90
N GLY A 127 20.08 -10.74 -20.57
CA GLY A 127 18.92 -11.47 -21.07
C GLY A 127 17.58 -11.00 -20.49
N LYS A 128 16.61 -10.76 -21.37
CA LYS A 128 15.23 -10.41 -21.02
C LYS A 128 14.25 -11.29 -21.80
N ILE A 129 13.16 -11.68 -21.14
CA ILE A 129 12.04 -12.31 -21.84
C ILE A 129 11.47 -11.30 -22.82
N THR A 130 11.51 -11.64 -24.11
CA THR A 130 11.00 -10.79 -25.18
C THR A 130 9.53 -11.08 -25.44
N PHE A 131 8.84 -10.14 -26.08
CA PHE A 131 7.46 -10.32 -26.52
C PHE A 131 7.30 -11.58 -27.41
N TYR A 132 8.32 -11.95 -28.17
CA TYR A 132 8.31 -13.15 -29.00
C TYR A 132 8.17 -14.44 -28.18
N PHE A 133 8.80 -14.52 -27.01
CA PHE A 133 8.73 -15.72 -26.15
C PHE A 133 7.31 -15.87 -25.57
N ILE A 134 6.69 -14.73 -25.25
CA ILE A 134 5.30 -14.65 -24.79
C ILE A 134 4.35 -15.16 -25.89
N CYS A 135 4.51 -14.69 -27.13
CA CYS A 135 3.70 -15.15 -28.27
C CYS A 135 3.78 -16.66 -28.47
N VAL A 136 5.00 -17.22 -28.44
CA VAL A 136 5.19 -18.67 -28.59
C VAL A 136 4.50 -19.46 -27.49
N LEU A 137 4.56 -18.99 -26.25
CA LEU A 137 3.83 -19.62 -25.16
C LEU A 137 2.32 -19.55 -25.40
N ILE A 138 1.78 -18.37 -25.73
CA ILE A 138 0.35 -18.19 -26.04
C ILE A 138 -0.10 -19.13 -27.16
N ASP A 139 0.66 -19.22 -28.26
CA ASP A 139 0.34 -20.10 -29.38
C ASP A 139 0.24 -21.57 -28.94
N ILE A 140 1.17 -22.02 -28.10
CA ILE A 140 1.15 -23.39 -27.54
C ILE A 140 -0.05 -23.58 -26.61
N LEU A 141 -0.37 -22.61 -25.76
CA LEU A 141 -1.51 -22.67 -24.85
C LEU A 141 -2.83 -22.76 -25.63
N LEU A 142 -2.98 -21.96 -26.70
CA LEU A 142 -4.13 -22.03 -27.62
C LEU A 142 -4.21 -23.39 -28.31
N GLU A 143 -3.10 -23.89 -28.86
CA GLU A 143 -3.03 -25.22 -29.52
C GLU A 143 -3.45 -26.34 -28.55
N LYS A 144 -3.06 -26.24 -27.28
CA LYS A 144 -3.37 -27.22 -26.23
C LYS A 144 -4.67 -26.95 -25.48
N LYS A 145 -5.41 -25.90 -25.83
CA LYS A 145 -6.65 -25.46 -25.15
C LYS A 145 -6.45 -25.28 -23.64
N ILE A 146 -5.35 -24.65 -23.26
CA ILE A 146 -5.06 -24.28 -21.87
C ILE A 146 -5.52 -22.84 -21.65
N GLU A 147 -6.23 -22.62 -20.55
CA GLU A 147 -6.73 -21.30 -20.19
C GLU A 147 -5.60 -20.36 -19.76
N PHE A 148 -5.75 -19.09 -20.15
CA PHE A 148 -4.87 -18.03 -19.72
C PHE A 148 -5.59 -16.69 -19.67
N LEU A 149 -4.99 -15.74 -18.95
CA LEU A 149 -5.47 -14.37 -18.83
C LEU A 149 -4.29 -13.40 -18.97
N ILE A 150 -4.54 -12.28 -19.64
CA ILE A 150 -3.61 -11.15 -19.67
C ILE A 150 -4.11 -10.16 -18.62
N ALA A 151 -3.32 -9.94 -17.56
CA ALA A 151 -3.67 -9.00 -16.52
C ALA A 151 -3.72 -7.57 -17.09
N PRO A 152 -4.43 -6.62 -16.47
CA PRO A 152 -4.39 -5.22 -16.90
C PRO A 152 -2.98 -4.63 -16.82
N TYR A 153 -2.25 -5.04 -15.77
CA TYR A 153 -0.90 -4.59 -15.46
C TYR A 153 -0.07 -5.79 -14.96
N LEU A 154 0.12 -5.95 -13.65
CA LEU A 154 0.97 -7.00 -13.08
C LEU A 154 0.25 -8.34 -12.97
N SER A 155 0.84 -9.39 -13.52
CA SER A 155 0.35 -10.78 -13.46
C SER A 155 0.33 -11.34 -12.05
N TRP A 156 1.36 -11.08 -11.24
CA TRP A 156 1.44 -11.54 -9.86
C TRP A 156 0.42 -10.85 -8.94
N ALA A 157 0.04 -9.61 -9.23
CA ALA A 157 -1.06 -8.93 -8.53
C ALA A 157 -2.43 -9.52 -8.91
N GLN A 158 -2.63 -9.79 -10.20
CA GLN A 158 -3.83 -10.46 -10.69
C GLN A 158 -3.97 -11.88 -10.12
N LEU A 159 -2.85 -12.62 -10.03
CA LEU A 159 -2.81 -13.95 -9.40
C LEU A 159 -3.14 -13.89 -7.91
N ALA A 160 -2.65 -12.88 -7.18
CA ALA A 160 -3.00 -12.68 -5.78
C ALA A 160 -4.51 -12.43 -5.60
N TYR A 161 -5.11 -11.62 -6.48
CA TYR A 161 -6.57 -11.42 -6.51
C TYR A 161 -7.34 -12.72 -6.80
N MET A 162 -6.89 -13.48 -7.80
CA MET A 162 -7.57 -14.71 -8.21
C MET A 162 -7.46 -15.83 -7.17
N LEU A 163 -6.36 -15.89 -6.40
CA LEU A 163 -6.21 -16.83 -5.28
C LEU A 163 -7.19 -16.52 -4.15
N GLY A 164 -7.40 -15.23 -3.84
CA GLY A 164 -8.36 -14.80 -2.81
C GLY A 164 -9.83 -14.91 -3.24
N ASN A 165 -10.12 -15.15 -4.52
CA ASN A 165 -11.48 -15.27 -5.04
C ASN A 165 -11.78 -16.71 -5.49
N ASN A 166 -12.65 -17.37 -4.73
CA ASN A 166 -13.07 -18.76 -4.96
C ASN A 166 -13.61 -19.02 -6.38
N GLN A 167 -14.11 -18.00 -7.09
CA GLN A 167 -14.65 -18.16 -8.44
C GLN A 167 -13.60 -18.67 -9.46
N TYR A 168 -12.32 -18.35 -9.27
CA TYR A 168 -11.26 -18.82 -10.16
C TYR A 168 -10.75 -20.23 -9.83
N ASN A 169 -11.10 -20.76 -8.65
CA ASN A 169 -10.64 -22.05 -8.12
C ASN A 169 -9.11 -22.22 -8.12
N ILE A 170 -8.31 -21.16 -8.04
CA ILE A 170 -6.85 -21.28 -7.94
C ILE A 170 -6.47 -21.77 -6.54
N ASN A 171 -5.76 -22.89 -6.45
CA ASN A 171 -5.34 -23.46 -5.16
C ASN A 171 -3.91 -23.10 -4.78
N ALA A 172 -3.05 -22.84 -5.76
CA ALA A 172 -1.65 -22.52 -5.54
C ALA A 172 -1.12 -21.64 -6.68
N ILE A 173 -0.02 -20.93 -6.42
CA ILE A 173 0.62 -20.06 -7.39
C ILE A 173 2.05 -20.50 -7.63
N PHE A 174 2.40 -20.66 -8.91
CA PHE A 174 3.78 -20.72 -9.37
C PHE A 174 4.20 -19.33 -9.87
N GLY A 175 5.03 -18.63 -9.10
CA GLY A 175 5.44 -17.27 -9.45
C GLY A 175 6.64 -16.81 -8.63
N SER A 176 7.02 -15.56 -8.86
CA SER A 176 8.08 -14.90 -8.11
C SER A 176 7.66 -14.61 -6.66
N VAL A 177 8.64 -14.50 -5.76
CA VAL A 177 8.40 -14.11 -4.36
C VAL A 177 7.77 -12.72 -4.21
N ASN A 178 7.76 -11.90 -5.27
CA ASN A 178 7.07 -10.60 -5.28
C ASN A 178 5.59 -10.74 -4.95
N ILE A 179 4.97 -11.90 -5.21
CA ILE A 179 3.58 -12.14 -4.82
C ILE A 179 3.33 -12.00 -3.31
N LEU A 180 4.35 -12.23 -2.49
CA LEU A 180 4.32 -11.98 -1.05
C LEU A 180 4.25 -10.49 -0.70
N SER A 181 4.31 -9.57 -1.66
CA SER A 181 3.96 -8.15 -1.44
C SER A 181 2.45 -7.99 -1.20
N PHE A 182 1.65 -8.92 -1.70
CA PHE A 182 0.20 -8.94 -1.51
C PHE A 182 -0.18 -9.79 -0.30
N ASN A 183 -1.43 -9.69 0.11
CA ASN A 183 -1.99 -10.51 1.17
C ASN A 183 -2.48 -11.83 0.56
N VAL A 184 -1.63 -12.86 0.62
CA VAL A 184 -1.92 -14.22 0.13
C VAL A 184 -1.99 -15.20 1.30
N ASP A 185 -2.76 -16.26 1.14
CA ASP A 185 -2.92 -17.31 2.16
C ASP A 185 -1.58 -17.93 2.57
N HIS A 186 -1.51 -18.45 3.81
CA HIS A 186 -0.33 -19.05 4.44
C HIS A 186 0.88 -18.12 4.66
N LYS A 187 0.78 -16.82 4.36
CA LYS A 187 1.84 -15.84 4.63
C LYS A 187 2.13 -15.65 6.13
N GLN A 188 1.15 -15.87 7.01
CA GLN A 188 1.34 -15.71 8.46
C GLN A 188 2.48 -16.57 9.01
N THR A 189 2.62 -17.81 8.58
CA THR A 189 3.72 -18.70 9.01
C THR A 189 5.09 -18.16 8.59
N ILE A 190 5.18 -17.59 7.39
CA ILE A 190 6.39 -16.93 6.88
C ILE A 190 6.70 -15.70 7.75
N LEU A 191 5.71 -14.84 8.03
CA LEU A 191 5.89 -13.65 8.86
C LEU A 191 6.36 -13.99 10.30
N SER A 192 5.81 -15.06 10.90
CA SER A 192 6.27 -15.56 12.20
C SER A 192 7.74 -15.99 12.14
N SER A 193 8.15 -16.70 11.09
CA SER A 193 9.54 -17.13 10.89
C SER A 193 10.51 -15.97 10.61
N LEU A 194 10.02 -14.85 10.06
CA LEU A 194 10.75 -13.59 9.87
C LEU A 194 10.80 -12.73 11.14
N GLY A 195 10.65 -13.36 12.31
CA GLY A 195 10.69 -12.72 13.62
C GLY A 195 9.54 -11.74 13.86
N GLY A 196 8.33 -12.07 13.38
CA GLY A 196 7.08 -11.39 13.73
C GLY A 196 6.86 -10.04 13.06
N ILE A 197 7.40 -9.82 11.87
CA ILE A 197 7.09 -8.61 11.08
C ILE A 197 5.65 -8.66 10.54
N THR A 198 5.00 -7.51 10.40
CA THR A 198 3.65 -7.44 9.82
C THR A 198 3.67 -7.52 8.29
N ASN A 199 2.49 -7.71 7.68
CA ASN A 199 2.32 -7.67 6.22
C ASN A 199 2.80 -6.34 5.61
N ASP A 200 2.43 -5.22 6.24
CA ASP A 200 2.85 -3.88 5.79
C ASP A 200 4.36 -3.68 5.94
N GLN A 201 4.95 -4.18 7.02
CA GLN A 201 6.40 -4.11 7.22
C GLN A 201 7.17 -4.93 6.18
N LEU A 202 6.66 -6.10 5.80
CA LEU A 202 7.28 -6.89 4.73
C LEU A 202 7.17 -6.18 3.37
N LEU A 203 6.02 -5.56 3.09
CA LEU A 203 5.84 -4.73 1.90
C LEU A 203 6.85 -3.57 1.87
N ASP A 204 6.99 -2.86 2.98
CA ASP A 204 7.97 -1.78 3.13
C ASP A 204 9.39 -2.28 2.86
N ILE A 205 9.79 -3.43 3.42
CA ILE A 205 11.10 -4.06 3.15
C ILE A 205 11.27 -4.34 1.66
N PHE A 206 10.28 -4.94 1.01
CA PHE A 206 10.36 -5.29 -0.40
C PHE A 206 10.52 -4.06 -1.30
N ILE A 207 9.82 -2.97 -1.01
CA ILE A 207 9.96 -1.72 -1.77
C ILE A 207 11.34 -1.07 -1.50
N LEU A 208 11.82 -1.07 -0.25
CA LEU A 208 13.12 -0.50 0.12
C LEU A 208 14.32 -1.28 -0.43
N LEU A 209 14.21 -2.59 -0.63
CA LEU A 209 15.23 -3.38 -1.34
C LEU A 209 15.39 -2.98 -2.81
N GLY A 210 14.53 -2.09 -3.30
CA GLY A 210 14.36 -1.71 -4.70
C GLY A 210 13.08 -2.32 -5.26
N SER A 211 12.62 -1.93 -6.42
CA SER A 211 11.56 -2.60 -7.16
C SER A 211 11.50 -1.92 -8.53
N ASP A 212 10.63 -2.40 -9.41
CA ASP A 212 10.41 -1.67 -10.66
C ASP A 212 9.83 -0.27 -10.39
N PHE A 213 9.13 -0.07 -9.26
CA PHE A 213 8.44 1.17 -8.90
C PHE A 213 9.24 2.11 -7.99
N CYS A 214 10.23 1.59 -7.26
CA CYS A 214 11.03 2.35 -6.31
C CYS A 214 12.51 1.97 -6.40
N PRO A 215 13.44 2.92 -6.54
CA PRO A 215 14.86 2.59 -6.50
C PRO A 215 15.25 2.03 -5.13
N THR A 216 16.34 1.25 -5.11
CA THR A 216 16.92 0.72 -3.88
C THR A 216 17.14 1.83 -2.86
N PHE A 217 16.81 1.54 -1.59
CA PHE A 217 16.97 2.47 -0.50
C PHE A 217 18.43 2.91 -0.39
N PRO A 218 18.75 4.22 -0.52
CA PRO A 218 20.13 4.66 -0.72
C PRO A 218 21.13 4.17 0.34
N PRO A 219 20.78 4.08 1.65
CA PRO A 219 21.68 3.51 2.66
C PRO A 219 22.12 2.06 2.39
N LEU A 220 21.37 1.29 1.60
CA LEU A 220 21.73 -0.08 1.25
C LEU A 220 22.90 -0.16 0.27
N GLU A 221 23.18 0.89 -0.50
CA GLU A 221 24.34 0.91 -1.41
C GLU A 221 25.64 0.75 -0.62
N MET A 222 25.77 1.43 0.52
CA MET A 222 26.92 1.33 1.40
C MET A 222 27.02 -0.06 2.06
N ILE A 223 25.88 -0.64 2.45
CA ILE A 223 25.82 -1.96 3.09
C ILE A 223 26.20 -3.05 2.09
N SER A 224 25.74 -2.93 0.85
CA SER A 224 26.09 -3.85 -0.22
C SER A 224 27.60 -3.83 -0.53
N GLN A 225 28.27 -2.67 -0.39
CA GLN A 225 29.72 -2.56 -0.62
C GLN A 225 30.55 -3.29 0.44
N ILE A 226 30.03 -3.43 1.66
CA ILE A 226 30.69 -4.16 2.76
C ILE A 226 30.24 -5.62 2.86
N ASN A 227 29.55 -6.15 1.83
CA ASN A 227 28.95 -7.49 1.83
C ASN A 227 28.02 -7.77 3.03
N GLY A 228 27.34 -6.74 3.53
CA GLY A 228 26.35 -6.89 4.60
C GLY A 228 25.04 -7.48 4.11
N ASP A 229 24.34 -8.19 4.99
CA ASP A 229 22.98 -8.70 4.72
C ASP A 229 21.98 -7.53 4.69
N VAL A 230 21.66 -7.08 3.47
CA VAL A 230 20.74 -5.97 3.21
C VAL A 230 19.31 -6.26 3.66
N PHE A 231 18.87 -7.52 3.62
CA PHE A 231 17.53 -7.90 4.08
C PHE A 231 17.46 -7.81 5.59
N LYS A 232 18.45 -8.38 6.29
CA LYS A 232 18.53 -8.35 7.75
C LYS A 232 18.61 -6.92 8.28
N PHE A 233 19.41 -6.06 7.66
CA PHE A 233 19.50 -4.65 8.00
C PHE A 233 18.14 -3.95 7.95
N LEU A 234 17.39 -4.11 6.84
CA LEU A 234 16.06 -3.50 6.71
C LEU A 234 15.07 -4.08 7.71
N GLN A 235 15.11 -5.40 7.92
CA GLN A 235 14.26 -6.08 8.89
C GLN A 235 14.45 -5.50 10.29
N ASP A 236 15.70 -5.31 10.73
CA ASP A 236 16.01 -4.77 12.05
C ASP A 236 15.63 -3.29 12.14
N THR A 237 15.91 -2.52 11.08
CA THR A 237 15.62 -1.09 11.00
C THR A 237 14.11 -0.81 11.03
N ILE A 238 13.31 -1.56 10.27
CA ILE A 238 11.85 -1.44 10.29
C ILE A 238 11.26 -1.93 11.60
N LYS A 239 11.85 -2.93 12.28
CA LYS A 239 11.41 -3.31 13.63
C LYS A 239 11.63 -2.20 14.67
N ILE A 240 12.72 -1.44 14.51
CA ILE A 240 13.04 -0.27 15.35
C ILE A 240 12.07 0.87 15.04
N PHE A 241 11.98 1.30 13.78
CA PHE A 241 11.21 2.48 13.37
C PHE A 241 9.73 2.21 13.07
N LYS A 242 9.30 0.95 13.15
CA LYS A 242 7.93 0.43 12.94
C LYS A 242 7.40 0.46 11.51
N SER A 243 7.88 1.35 10.65
CA SER A 243 7.45 1.46 9.25
C SER A 243 8.59 1.87 8.32
N GLY A 244 8.41 1.62 7.02
CA GLY A 244 9.30 2.09 5.96
C GLY A 244 9.33 3.61 5.85
N ILE A 245 8.18 4.28 6.06
CA ILE A 245 8.10 5.75 6.09
C ILE A 245 9.00 6.31 7.19
N ASN A 246 8.86 5.81 8.42
CA ASN A 246 9.69 6.26 9.54
C ASN A 246 11.17 5.93 9.28
N THR A 247 11.46 4.79 8.66
CA THR A 247 12.83 4.43 8.27
C THR A 247 13.42 5.45 7.30
N ILE A 248 12.70 5.83 6.24
CA ILE A 248 13.14 6.83 5.26
C ILE A 248 13.35 8.19 5.94
N LEU A 249 12.42 8.62 6.81
CA LEU A 249 12.52 9.89 7.52
C LEU A 249 13.73 9.94 8.47
N ASN A 250 14.01 8.85 9.19
CA ASN A 250 15.15 8.76 10.10
C ASN A 250 16.50 8.73 9.37
N TYR A 251 16.55 8.27 8.12
CA TYR A 251 17.77 8.30 7.30
C TYR A 251 17.80 9.45 6.29
N HIS A 252 16.80 10.33 6.28
CA HIS A 252 16.59 11.32 5.23
C HIS A 252 17.83 12.20 4.97
N HIS A 253 18.50 12.62 6.04
CA HIS A 253 19.70 13.45 5.99
C HIS A 253 20.89 12.78 5.26
N THR A 254 20.89 11.46 5.12
CA THR A 254 21.98 10.72 4.45
C THR A 254 21.90 10.77 2.92
N PHE A 255 20.71 10.97 2.34
CA PHE A 255 20.52 10.88 0.89
C PHE A 255 19.66 11.99 0.26
N VAL A 256 19.08 12.90 1.05
CA VAL A 256 18.19 13.96 0.54
C VAL A 256 18.81 14.77 -0.60
N ALA A 257 20.12 15.04 -0.54
CA ALA A 257 20.82 15.80 -1.57
C ALA A 257 20.84 15.12 -2.96
N LYS A 258 20.70 13.78 -3.01
CA LYS A 258 20.71 12.99 -4.25
C LYS A 258 19.32 12.48 -4.64
N HIS A 259 18.43 12.28 -3.67
CA HIS A 259 17.10 11.69 -3.88
C HIS A 259 16.02 12.47 -3.12
N ILE A 260 15.75 13.70 -3.55
CA ILE A 260 14.77 14.61 -2.93
C ILE A 260 13.36 13.97 -2.91
N ASP A 261 12.98 13.28 -3.99
CA ASP A 261 11.62 12.72 -4.16
C ASP A 261 11.51 11.26 -3.70
N TYR A 262 12.49 10.72 -2.95
CA TYR A 262 12.50 9.29 -2.60
C TYR A 262 11.24 8.86 -1.83
N LEU A 263 10.83 9.67 -0.86
CA LEU A 263 9.63 9.42 -0.05
C LEU A 263 8.37 9.34 -0.92
N ASP A 264 8.24 10.26 -1.89
CA ASP A 264 7.11 10.29 -2.82
C ASP A 264 7.08 9.07 -3.75
N ILE A 265 8.26 8.63 -4.21
CA ILE A 265 8.40 7.43 -5.04
C ILE A 265 8.01 6.19 -4.22
N PHE A 266 8.47 6.12 -2.97
CA PHE A 266 8.11 5.05 -2.04
C PHE A 266 6.60 4.98 -1.79
N PHE A 267 5.95 6.11 -1.53
CA PHE A 267 4.48 6.17 -1.38
C PHE A 267 3.75 5.73 -2.64
N LYS A 268 4.20 6.15 -3.82
CA LYS A 268 3.62 5.70 -5.10
C LYS A 268 3.75 4.19 -5.26
N ALA A 269 4.89 3.61 -4.90
CA ALA A 269 5.09 2.17 -4.95
C ALA A 269 4.15 1.43 -3.97
N ILE A 270 3.95 1.93 -2.75
CA ILE A 270 2.95 1.38 -1.82
C ILE A 270 1.55 1.42 -2.44
N CYS A 271 1.15 2.56 -3.00
CA CYS A 271 -0.18 2.70 -3.59
C CYS A 271 -0.40 1.78 -4.78
N ILE A 272 0.62 1.59 -5.62
CA ILE A 272 0.59 0.66 -6.75
C ILE A 272 0.28 -0.76 -6.26
N ILE A 273 0.91 -1.20 -5.17
CA ILE A 273 0.67 -2.54 -4.63
C ILE A 273 -0.66 -2.61 -3.87
N LYS A 274 -0.95 -1.69 -2.94
CA LYS A 274 -2.17 -1.76 -2.12
C LYS A 274 -3.45 -1.59 -2.92
N TYR A 275 -3.43 -0.76 -3.97
CA TYR A 275 -4.60 -0.41 -4.77
C TYR A 275 -4.44 -0.84 -6.23
N HIS A 276 -3.68 -1.92 -6.46
CA HIS A 276 -3.37 -2.42 -7.81
C HIS A 276 -4.65 -2.73 -8.59
N ILE A 277 -4.71 -2.33 -9.87
CA ILE A 277 -5.89 -2.60 -10.71
C ILE A 277 -5.87 -4.05 -11.22
N VAL A 278 -6.96 -4.77 -10.99
CA VAL A 278 -7.18 -6.15 -11.41
C VAL A 278 -8.41 -6.28 -12.31
N LEU A 279 -8.42 -7.34 -13.11
CA LEU A 279 -9.52 -7.72 -14.00
C LEU A 279 -10.39 -8.77 -13.33
N THR A 280 -11.69 -8.52 -13.26
CA THR A 280 -12.70 -9.47 -12.78
C THR A 280 -13.12 -10.45 -13.87
N GLU A 281 -13.74 -11.56 -13.47
CA GLU A 281 -14.29 -12.60 -14.36
C GLU A 281 -15.28 -12.06 -15.41
N ASN A 282 -16.01 -11.00 -15.04
CA ASN A 282 -17.00 -10.35 -15.90
C ASN A 282 -16.38 -9.24 -16.78
N GLY A 283 -15.05 -9.14 -16.80
CA GLY A 283 -14.31 -8.17 -17.63
C GLY A 283 -14.25 -6.75 -17.07
N LYS A 284 -14.63 -6.51 -15.81
CA LYS A 284 -14.53 -5.19 -15.15
C LYS A 284 -13.17 -4.98 -14.50
N LEU A 285 -12.67 -3.74 -14.54
CA LEU A 285 -11.45 -3.31 -13.87
C LEU A 285 -11.78 -2.68 -12.52
N LEU A 286 -11.10 -3.11 -11.45
CA LEU A 286 -11.27 -2.61 -10.09
C LEU A 286 -9.92 -2.62 -9.37
N PRO A 287 -9.66 -1.71 -8.40
CA PRO A 287 -8.47 -1.82 -7.56
C PRO A 287 -8.60 -2.98 -6.56
N LEU A 288 -7.46 -3.48 -6.10
CA LEU A 288 -7.35 -4.71 -5.31
C LEU A 288 -8.04 -4.59 -3.94
N ASN A 289 -7.86 -3.44 -3.28
CA ASN A 289 -8.50 -3.10 -2.00
C ASN A 289 -9.39 -1.89 -2.23
N ASP A 290 -10.70 -2.05 -2.02
CA ASP A 290 -11.67 -1.02 -2.39
C ASP A 290 -12.85 -0.99 -1.42
N HIS A 291 -12.50 -1.03 -0.13
CA HIS A 291 -13.44 -0.96 0.96
C HIS A 291 -13.67 0.49 1.40
N PHE A 292 -14.93 0.87 1.56
CA PHE A 292 -15.29 2.11 2.23
C PHE A 292 -16.44 1.87 3.20
N ILE A 293 -16.60 2.78 4.16
CA ILE A 293 -17.61 2.68 5.19
C ILE A 293 -18.54 3.88 5.13
N SER A 294 -19.83 3.66 5.39
CA SER A 294 -20.82 4.73 5.54
C SER A 294 -21.66 4.51 6.79
N SER A 295 -21.96 5.58 7.51
CA SER A 295 -23.01 5.61 8.54
C SER A 295 -24.28 6.25 7.99
N GLY A 296 -25.43 5.71 8.38
CA GLY A 296 -26.75 6.17 8.00
C GLY A 296 -27.55 6.68 9.21
N LEU A 297 -28.48 7.59 8.95
CA LEU A 297 -29.45 8.08 9.94
C LEU A 297 -30.47 6.99 10.37
N ASP A 298 -30.51 5.88 9.64
CA ASP A 298 -31.33 4.69 9.93
C ASP A 298 -30.66 3.75 10.94
N ASN A 299 -29.63 4.21 11.66
CA ASN A 299 -28.80 3.42 12.57
C ASN A 299 -27.94 2.34 11.89
N SER A 300 -27.89 2.32 10.55
CA SER A 300 -27.03 1.39 9.83
C SER A 300 -25.62 1.95 9.66
N VAL A 301 -24.62 1.11 9.93
CA VAL A 301 -23.26 1.30 9.44
C VAL A 301 -23.00 0.21 8.42
N ARG A 302 -22.63 0.62 7.21
CA ARG A 302 -22.47 -0.27 6.06
C ARG A 302 -21.03 -0.29 5.63
N LEU A 303 -20.50 -1.50 5.51
CA LEU A 303 -19.22 -1.79 4.89
C LEU A 303 -19.48 -2.12 3.42
N TRP A 304 -18.79 -1.39 2.57
CA TRP A 304 -18.89 -1.54 1.13
C TRP A 304 -17.61 -2.13 0.60
N ASP A 305 -17.77 -2.93 -0.43
CA ASP A 305 -16.71 -3.37 -1.29
C ASP A 305 -17.11 -2.89 -2.68
N LEU A 306 -16.34 -2.02 -3.31
CA LEU A 306 -16.67 -1.49 -4.65
C LEU A 306 -16.69 -2.61 -5.71
N ARG A 307 -16.20 -3.81 -5.38
CA ARG A 307 -16.31 -5.02 -6.19
C ARG A 307 -17.69 -5.67 -6.12
N SER A 308 -18.51 -5.33 -5.12
CA SER A 308 -19.87 -5.83 -4.97
C SER A 308 -20.91 -4.75 -5.24
N SER A 309 -22.04 -5.15 -5.83
CA SER A 309 -23.23 -4.29 -5.95
C SER A 309 -24.08 -4.26 -4.68
N THR A 310 -23.80 -5.15 -3.72
CA THR A 310 -24.47 -5.24 -2.43
C THR A 310 -23.54 -4.82 -1.30
N CYS A 311 -24.09 -4.31 -0.19
CA CYS A 311 -23.28 -4.05 0.99
C CYS A 311 -22.62 -5.35 1.47
N HIS A 312 -21.33 -5.26 1.77
CA HIS A 312 -20.53 -6.40 2.22
C HIS A 312 -20.79 -6.71 3.70
N GLY A 313 -20.99 -5.67 4.52
CA GLY A 313 -21.31 -5.79 5.94
C GLY A 313 -22.36 -4.77 6.37
N LEU A 314 -23.19 -5.16 7.33
CA LEU A 314 -24.23 -4.31 7.92
C LEU A 314 -24.16 -4.42 9.44
N LEU A 315 -24.01 -3.28 10.10
CA LEU A 315 -23.94 -3.10 11.54
C LEU A 315 -25.11 -2.21 11.98
N ASN A 316 -25.82 -2.61 13.02
CA ASN A 316 -26.88 -1.81 13.62
C ASN A 316 -26.35 -1.18 14.91
N ILE A 317 -25.91 0.06 14.82
CA ILE A 317 -25.31 0.81 15.94
C ILE A 317 -26.29 1.93 16.32
N SER A 318 -26.45 2.21 17.61
CA SER A 318 -27.38 3.25 18.05
C SER A 318 -26.87 4.65 17.67
N SER A 319 -27.60 5.33 16.77
CA SER A 319 -27.35 6.70 16.33
C SER A 319 -25.88 6.96 15.93
N PRO A 320 -25.34 6.23 14.93
CA PRO A 320 -23.99 6.43 14.45
C PRO A 320 -23.93 7.74 13.67
N CYS A 321 -22.97 8.60 13.99
CA CYS A 321 -22.84 9.90 13.33
C CYS A 321 -21.61 9.99 12.41
N LEU A 322 -20.52 9.30 12.75
CA LEU A 322 -19.25 9.39 12.05
C LEU A 322 -18.59 8.01 11.97
N THR A 323 -17.89 7.75 10.87
CA THR A 323 -17.21 6.48 10.62
C THR A 323 -15.89 6.73 9.91
N VAL A 324 -14.79 6.10 10.37
CA VAL A 324 -13.47 6.28 9.78
C VAL A 324 -12.63 5.01 9.91
N PHE A 325 -11.75 4.76 8.94
CA PHE A 325 -10.73 3.71 9.04
C PHE A 325 -9.47 4.22 9.71
N ASP A 326 -8.77 3.34 10.40
CA ASP A 326 -7.39 3.57 10.80
C ASP A 326 -6.48 3.61 9.54
N PRO A 327 -5.25 4.15 9.64
CA PRO A 327 -4.34 4.24 8.49
C PRO A 327 -3.99 2.89 7.86
N THR A 328 -4.12 1.78 8.59
CA THR A 328 -3.88 0.43 8.05
C THR A 328 -5.07 -0.12 7.25
N GLY A 329 -6.29 0.40 7.49
CA GLY A 329 -7.53 -0.09 6.90
C GLY A 329 -8.02 -1.41 7.48
N ILE A 330 -7.45 -1.86 8.61
CA ILE A 330 -7.82 -3.11 9.29
C ILE A 330 -8.82 -2.83 10.40
N ILE A 331 -8.76 -1.65 11.01
CA ILE A 331 -9.63 -1.22 12.10
C ILE A 331 -10.50 -0.08 11.58
N PHE A 332 -11.75 -0.04 11.99
CA PHE A 332 -12.58 1.13 11.80
C PHE A 332 -13.22 1.57 13.12
N ALA A 333 -13.39 2.87 13.24
CA ALA A 333 -14.07 3.52 14.34
C ALA A 333 -15.46 3.98 13.91
N VAL A 334 -16.43 3.80 14.79
CA VAL A 334 -17.79 4.33 14.66
C VAL A 334 -18.07 5.22 15.87
N ALA A 335 -18.38 6.49 15.61
CA ALA A 335 -18.76 7.45 16.63
C ALA A 335 -20.28 7.48 16.80
N SER A 336 -20.73 7.49 18.07
CA SER A 336 -22.11 7.78 18.44
C SER A 336 -22.15 9.04 19.30
N ASN A 337 -22.66 10.13 18.73
CA ASN A 337 -22.77 11.42 19.41
C ASN A 337 -23.69 11.33 20.65
N SER A 338 -24.81 10.59 20.53
CA SER A 338 -25.78 10.42 21.63
C SER A 338 -25.19 9.69 22.84
N LEU A 339 -24.23 8.79 22.60
CA LEU A 339 -23.56 8.03 23.65
C LEU A 339 -22.21 8.65 24.05
N SER A 340 -21.79 9.73 23.39
CA SER A 340 -20.43 10.31 23.51
C SER A 340 -19.34 9.22 23.47
N SER A 341 -19.53 8.23 22.59
CA SER A 341 -18.74 7.01 22.56
C SER A 341 -18.20 6.70 21.16
N ILE A 342 -17.00 6.12 21.11
CA ILE A 342 -16.31 5.67 19.91
C ILE A 342 -16.13 4.16 20.01
N LEU A 343 -16.74 3.43 19.09
CA LEU A 343 -16.69 1.97 19.01
C LEU A 343 -15.62 1.56 18.00
N LEU A 344 -14.70 0.70 18.39
CA LEU A 344 -13.63 0.19 17.53
C LEU A 344 -13.91 -1.26 17.14
N TYR A 345 -13.83 -1.54 15.84
CA TYR A 345 -14.06 -2.85 15.25
C TYR A 345 -12.88 -3.29 14.39
N ASP A 346 -12.61 -4.60 14.41
CA ASP A 346 -11.74 -5.24 13.44
C ASP A 346 -12.55 -5.53 12.17
N LEU A 347 -12.08 -5.06 11.02
CA LEU A 347 -12.71 -5.26 9.72
C LEU A 347 -12.92 -6.75 9.38
N ARG A 348 -12.12 -7.67 9.90
CA ARG A 348 -12.27 -9.12 9.64
C ARG A 348 -13.28 -9.79 10.56
N ASN A 349 -13.56 -9.17 11.71
CA ASN A 349 -14.45 -9.68 12.74
C ASN A 349 -15.54 -8.64 13.07
N TYR A 350 -15.99 -7.90 12.06
CA TYR A 350 -16.92 -6.78 12.24
C TYR A 350 -18.31 -7.23 12.70
N ASP A 351 -18.62 -8.51 12.55
CA ASP A 351 -19.85 -9.16 13.01
C ASP A 351 -19.88 -9.39 14.53
N LYS A 352 -18.76 -9.18 15.22
CA LYS A 352 -18.65 -9.26 16.68
C LYS A 352 -18.87 -7.91 17.34
N GLU A 353 -19.03 -7.94 18.66
CA GLU A 353 -19.02 -6.73 19.48
C GLU A 353 -17.72 -5.93 19.29
N PRO A 354 -17.75 -4.60 19.45
CA PRO A 354 -16.56 -3.78 19.30
C PRO A 354 -15.49 -4.26 20.29
N PHE A 355 -14.27 -4.47 19.79
CA PHE A 355 -13.18 -4.97 20.63
C PHE A 355 -12.71 -3.93 21.66
N SER A 356 -13.05 -2.66 21.43
CA SER A 356 -12.83 -1.55 22.37
C SER A 356 -13.88 -0.46 22.20
N THR A 357 -14.23 0.20 23.30
CA THR A 357 -15.15 1.34 23.32
C THR A 357 -14.54 2.46 24.15
N PHE A 358 -14.37 3.64 23.54
CA PHE A 358 -13.89 4.84 24.21
C PHE A 358 -15.07 5.75 24.53
N THR A 359 -15.19 6.19 25.78
CA THR A 359 -16.18 7.18 26.19
C THR A 359 -15.47 8.51 26.41
N LEU A 360 -15.89 9.56 25.72
CA LEU A 360 -15.35 10.91 25.88
C LEU A 360 -16.32 11.74 26.71
N ASN A 361 -15.95 12.02 27.96
CA ASN A 361 -16.68 12.92 28.85
C ASN A 361 -15.73 14.01 29.35
N ASP A 362 -16.19 15.27 29.36
CA ASP A 362 -15.34 16.41 29.73
C ASP A 362 -16.10 17.47 30.54
N ASP A 363 -16.92 17.01 31.48
CA ASP A 363 -17.82 17.85 32.29
C ASP A 363 -17.08 18.98 33.02
N GLY A 364 -15.83 18.75 33.44
CA GLY A 364 -15.02 19.76 34.12
C GLY A 364 -14.65 20.96 33.23
N PHE A 365 -14.47 20.74 31.93
CA PHE A 365 -14.27 21.84 30.97
C PHE A 365 -15.62 22.38 30.48
N LEU A 366 -16.55 21.49 30.13
CA LEU A 366 -17.84 21.84 29.54
C LEU A 366 -18.77 22.58 30.50
N SER A 367 -18.65 22.35 31.81
CA SER A 367 -19.37 23.14 32.85
C SER A 367 -19.05 24.63 32.83
N LYS A 368 -17.90 25.02 32.26
CA LYS A 368 -17.50 26.43 32.10
C LYS A 368 -18.21 27.09 30.91
N ILE A 369 -18.72 26.28 29.97
CA ILE A 369 -19.32 26.73 28.72
C ILE A 369 -20.85 26.60 28.78
N SER A 370 -21.36 25.52 29.37
CA SER A 370 -22.80 25.22 29.44
C SER A 370 -23.19 24.55 30.75
N TYR A 371 -24.42 24.82 31.23
CA TYR A 371 -24.99 24.17 32.41
C TYR A 371 -26.39 23.60 32.09
N PRO A 372 -26.64 22.29 32.27
CA PRO A 372 -25.66 21.25 32.63
C PRO A 372 -24.57 21.07 31.54
N PRO A 373 -23.41 20.49 31.87
CA PRO A 373 -22.37 20.20 30.88
C PRO A 373 -22.94 19.32 29.77
N ARG A 374 -22.75 19.72 28.52
CA ARG A 374 -23.22 18.96 27.35
C ARG A 374 -22.09 18.78 26.35
N MET A 375 -21.90 17.55 25.88
CA MET A 375 -20.98 17.25 24.80
C MET A 375 -21.45 17.98 23.53
N PRO A 376 -20.59 18.80 22.88
CA PRO A 376 -20.93 19.41 21.61
C PRO A 376 -21.04 18.37 20.50
N ASP A 377 -21.82 18.66 19.47
CA ASP A 377 -21.96 17.75 18.33
C ASP A 377 -20.62 17.48 17.65
N TRP A 378 -20.31 16.20 17.47
CA TRP A 378 -19.15 15.77 16.70
C TRP A 378 -19.44 15.88 15.19
N ILE A 379 -18.55 16.56 14.47
CA ILE A 379 -18.68 16.81 13.02
C ILE A 379 -17.57 16.16 12.21
N LYS A 380 -16.48 15.74 12.85
CA LYS A 380 -15.41 15.01 12.20
C LYS A 380 -14.74 14.04 13.14
N MET A 381 -14.36 12.90 12.58
CA MET A 381 -13.47 11.95 13.22
C MET A 381 -12.37 11.57 12.24
N GLU A 382 -11.13 11.60 12.68
CA GLU A 382 -9.97 11.27 11.84
C GLU A 382 -8.90 10.60 12.70
N PHE A 383 -8.33 9.49 12.23
CA PHE A 383 -7.10 8.96 12.82
C PHE A 383 -5.91 9.77 12.31
N SER A 384 -4.93 10.02 13.18
CA SER A 384 -3.65 10.53 12.72
C SER A 384 -2.98 9.54 11.78
N ASN A 385 -2.22 10.02 10.80
CA ASN A 385 -1.59 9.16 9.80
C ASN A 385 -0.53 8.20 10.40
N ASP A 386 -0.02 8.49 11.60
CA ASP A 386 0.84 7.60 12.38
C ASP A 386 0.07 6.61 13.28
N GLY A 387 -1.27 6.68 13.29
CA GLY A 387 -2.19 5.80 14.00
C GLY A 387 -2.24 5.99 15.51
N LYS A 388 -1.61 7.02 16.07
CA LYS A 388 -1.49 7.21 17.53
C LYS A 388 -2.59 8.05 18.15
N LEU A 389 -3.23 8.93 17.36
CA LEU A 389 -4.23 9.86 17.85
C LEU A 389 -5.54 9.69 17.09
N ILE A 390 -6.65 9.96 17.77
CA ILE A 390 -7.97 10.17 17.17
C ILE A 390 -8.32 11.64 17.38
N LEU A 391 -8.57 12.36 16.28
CA LEU A 391 -9.10 13.71 16.28
C LEU A 391 -10.63 13.67 16.23
N ILE A 392 -11.25 14.39 17.16
CA ILE A 392 -12.69 14.64 17.19
C ILE A 392 -12.91 16.14 16.99
N GLY A 393 -13.37 16.49 15.78
CA GLY A 393 -13.85 17.83 15.45
C GLY A 393 -15.27 18.02 16.01
N THR A 394 -15.51 19.16 16.64
CA THR A 394 -16.80 19.49 17.28
C THR A 394 -17.28 20.86 16.85
N ARG A 395 -18.59 21.11 16.98
CA ARG A 395 -19.17 22.46 16.82
C ARG A 395 -18.98 23.37 18.04
N GLY A 396 -18.34 22.88 19.09
CA GLY A 396 -18.10 23.63 20.32
C GLY A 396 -16.85 24.52 20.23
N GLU A 397 -16.47 25.08 21.37
CA GLU A 397 -15.29 25.94 21.52
C GLU A 397 -13.96 25.16 21.53
N CYS A 398 -14.02 23.83 21.43
CA CYS A 398 -12.82 23.00 21.38
C CYS A 398 -12.98 21.78 20.48
N HIS A 399 -11.86 21.27 19.98
CA HIS A 399 -11.76 19.92 19.41
C HIS A 399 -10.97 19.02 20.35
N TYR A 400 -11.05 17.71 20.18
CA TYR A 400 -10.40 16.76 21.08
C TYR A 400 -9.38 15.90 20.34
N LEU A 401 -8.25 15.66 20.98
CA LEU A 401 -7.26 14.65 20.62
C LEU A 401 -7.27 13.56 21.67
N LEU A 402 -7.56 12.34 21.25
CA LEU A 402 -7.57 11.14 22.07
C LEU A 402 -6.38 10.26 21.69
N ASP A 403 -5.86 9.52 22.66
CA ASP A 403 -4.97 8.40 22.38
C ASP A 403 -5.74 7.30 21.64
N ALA A 404 -5.23 6.85 20.50
CA ALA A 404 -5.92 5.87 19.66
C ALA A 404 -5.94 4.46 20.26
N PHE A 405 -5.06 4.16 21.22
CA PHE A 405 -4.95 2.84 21.85
C PHE A 405 -5.72 2.78 23.17
N THR A 406 -5.65 3.83 23.98
CA THR A 406 -6.28 3.86 25.31
C THR A 406 -7.63 4.60 25.34
N GLY A 407 -7.88 5.48 24.36
CA GLY A 407 -9.05 6.36 24.35
C GLY A 407 -8.95 7.53 25.31
N GLU A 408 -7.81 7.70 26.01
CA GLU A 408 -7.64 8.79 26.97
C GLU A 408 -7.55 10.15 26.27
N LEU A 409 -8.18 11.16 26.87
CA LEU A 409 -8.04 12.55 26.44
C LEU A 409 -6.58 13.01 26.58
N GLN A 410 -5.90 13.20 25.46
CA GLN A 410 -4.54 13.74 25.39
C GLN A 410 -4.58 15.27 25.49
N SER A 411 -5.38 15.91 24.63
CA SER A 411 -5.46 17.36 24.58
C SER A 411 -6.77 17.88 23.98
N ARG A 412 -7.13 19.09 24.39
CA ARG A 412 -8.22 19.92 23.83
C ARG A 412 -7.57 20.96 22.93
N LEU A 413 -8.04 21.10 21.71
CA LEU A 413 -7.62 22.16 20.79
C LEU A 413 -8.57 23.33 21.00
N THR A 414 -8.05 24.40 21.60
CA THR A 414 -8.81 25.60 22.01
C THR A 414 -8.26 26.84 21.33
N GLY A 415 -8.99 27.96 21.41
CA GLY A 415 -8.58 29.26 20.86
C GLY A 415 -9.16 29.57 19.48
N GLN A 416 -9.88 28.63 18.87
CA GLN A 416 -10.74 28.87 17.72
C GLN A 416 -12.09 29.45 18.14
N ILE A 417 -12.70 30.24 17.26
CA ILE A 417 -14.10 30.63 17.38
C ILE A 417 -14.93 29.55 16.67
N PRO A 418 -15.97 28.99 17.30
CA PRO A 418 -16.84 28.02 16.66
C PRO A 418 -17.37 28.52 15.32
N VAL A 419 -17.26 27.69 14.28
CA VAL A 419 -17.81 28.02 12.97
C VAL A 419 -19.33 27.83 13.03
N ASN A 420 -20.05 28.95 13.18
CA ASN A 420 -21.51 28.95 13.18
C ASN A 420 -22.04 28.45 11.83
N GLY A 421 -22.71 27.30 11.85
CA GLY A 421 -23.39 26.70 10.70
C GLY A 421 -24.81 26.30 11.06
N ASP A 422 -25.65 26.05 10.05
CA ASP A 422 -26.96 25.44 10.28
C ASP A 422 -26.76 24.11 11.04
N PRO A 423 -27.42 23.90 12.19
CA PRO A 423 -27.34 22.66 12.93
C PRO A 423 -27.62 21.41 12.08
N LYS A 424 -28.41 21.57 11.00
CA LYS A 424 -28.76 20.51 10.05
C LYS A 424 -27.75 20.32 8.91
N SER A 425 -26.75 21.19 8.80
CA SER A 425 -25.71 21.10 7.76
C SER A 425 -24.74 19.97 8.05
N ILE A 426 -24.83 18.90 7.27
CA ILE A 426 -23.85 17.81 7.25
C ILE A 426 -22.60 18.32 6.52
N THR A 427 -21.44 18.31 7.17
CA THR A 427 -20.16 18.67 6.55
C THR A 427 -19.13 17.58 6.85
N SER A 428 -18.08 17.48 6.04
CA SER A 428 -16.93 16.60 6.29
C SER A 428 -15.96 17.14 7.36
N GLY A 429 -16.37 18.19 8.08
CA GLY A 429 -15.64 18.81 9.17
C GLY A 429 -14.65 19.89 8.76
N ASP A 430 -14.42 20.82 9.68
CA ASP A 430 -13.63 22.05 9.56
C ASP A 430 -12.22 21.94 10.17
N VAL A 431 -11.79 20.73 10.51
CA VAL A 431 -10.49 20.46 11.12
C VAL A 431 -9.83 19.25 10.42
N CYS A 432 -8.50 19.19 10.31
CA CYS A 432 -7.80 17.99 9.81
C CYS A 432 -6.37 17.90 10.35
N PHE A 433 -5.78 16.70 10.29
CA PHE A 433 -4.36 16.54 10.53
C PHE A 433 -3.53 17.02 9.34
N THR A 434 -2.28 17.39 9.61
CA THR A 434 -1.23 17.38 8.59
C THR A 434 -0.77 15.93 8.32
N PRO A 435 -0.21 15.64 7.13
CA PRO A 435 0.18 14.28 6.75
C PRO A 435 1.21 13.61 7.67
N ASP A 436 2.01 14.42 8.38
CA ASP A 436 3.01 14.00 9.34
C ASP A 436 2.48 13.83 10.77
N ALA A 437 1.15 13.99 10.98
CA ALA A 437 0.46 13.93 12.27
C ALA A 437 0.93 14.95 13.33
N ARG A 438 1.83 15.88 12.98
CA ARG A 438 2.40 16.83 13.93
C ARG A 438 1.48 18.02 14.19
N TYR A 439 0.75 18.47 13.18
CA TYR A 439 -0.10 19.63 13.31
C TYR A 439 -1.55 19.27 13.05
N VAL A 440 -2.43 20.03 13.69
CA VAL A 440 -3.85 20.05 13.37
C VAL A 440 -4.19 21.43 12.85
N ILE A 441 -4.91 21.48 11.73
CA ILE A 441 -5.37 22.72 11.11
C ILE A 441 -6.88 22.76 11.26
N GLY A 442 -7.41 23.83 11.84
CA GLY A 442 -8.85 24.06 12.00
C GLY A 442 -9.27 25.38 11.37
N ALA A 443 -10.51 25.45 10.91
CA ALA A 443 -11.14 26.72 10.60
C ALA A 443 -11.68 27.38 11.86
N SER A 444 -11.73 28.71 11.84
CA SER A 444 -12.28 29.52 12.91
C SER A 444 -13.35 30.46 12.35
N GLY A 445 -14.36 30.76 13.18
CA GLY A 445 -15.51 31.60 12.83
C GLY A 445 -15.14 33.05 12.44
N ASP A 446 -13.96 33.51 12.83
CA ASP A 446 -13.36 34.79 12.42
C ASP A 446 -12.74 34.76 11.00
N LYS A 447 -13.00 33.70 10.22
CA LYS A 447 -12.51 33.47 8.85
C LYS A 447 -11.05 33.05 8.77
N ASN A 448 -10.36 32.90 9.89
CA ASN A 448 -8.99 32.44 9.88
C ASN A 448 -8.91 30.90 9.91
N LEU A 449 -7.75 30.38 9.53
CA LEU A 449 -7.35 29.04 9.93
C LEU A 449 -6.42 29.14 11.13
N VAL A 450 -6.54 28.18 12.02
CA VAL A 450 -5.73 28.07 13.23
C VAL A 450 -4.95 26.76 13.18
N ILE A 451 -3.71 26.80 13.65
CA ILE A 451 -2.81 25.64 13.63
C ILE A 451 -2.39 25.32 15.04
N TRP A 452 -2.52 24.05 15.45
CA TRP A 452 -2.03 23.54 16.73
C TRP A 452 -0.87 22.57 16.50
N ASP A 453 0.17 22.61 17.34
CA ASP A 453 1.22 21.56 17.40
C ASP A 453 0.80 20.47 18.39
N THR A 454 0.64 19.24 17.91
CA THR A 454 0.21 18.09 18.74
C THR A 454 1.25 17.70 19.78
N LYS A 455 2.52 18.11 19.62
CA LYS A 455 3.60 17.87 20.58
C LYS A 455 3.72 18.94 21.65
N GLN A 456 2.94 20.01 21.57
CA GLN A 456 2.94 21.03 22.60
C GLN A 456 2.48 20.40 23.93
N THR A 457 3.28 20.57 24.98
CA THR A 457 2.94 20.07 26.31
C THR A 457 2.24 21.17 27.10
N ASN A 458 1.03 20.88 27.59
CA ASN A 458 0.33 21.78 28.51
C ASN A 458 -0.25 21.01 29.70
N ARG A 459 -0.01 21.50 30.91
CA ARG A 459 -0.52 20.91 32.16
C ARG A 459 -2.05 20.85 32.21
N SER A 460 -2.74 21.78 31.53
CA SER A 460 -4.20 21.80 31.47
C SER A 460 -4.80 20.83 30.45
N LYS A 461 -3.96 20.13 29.67
CA LYS A 461 -4.38 19.39 28.47
C LYS A 461 -5.18 20.26 27.49
N SER A 462 -4.97 21.58 27.46
CA SER A 462 -5.58 22.49 26.48
C SER A 462 -4.49 23.17 25.66
N LEU A 463 -4.45 22.90 24.36
CA LEU A 463 -3.52 23.51 23.43
C LEU A 463 -4.14 24.77 22.84
N THR A 464 -3.32 25.81 22.73
CA THR A 464 -3.65 27.05 22.03
C THR A 464 -3.00 27.03 20.65
N PRO A 465 -3.53 27.76 19.66
CA PRO A 465 -2.94 27.78 18.33
C PRO A 465 -1.51 28.34 18.40
N ILE A 466 -0.60 27.75 17.63
CA ILE A 466 0.76 28.25 17.45
C ILE A 466 0.84 29.28 16.33
N GLU A 467 -0.08 29.21 15.35
CA GLU A 467 -0.13 30.08 14.18
C GLU A 467 -1.57 30.29 13.72
N ILE A 468 -1.81 31.44 13.08
CA ILE A 468 -3.10 31.83 12.51
C ILE A 468 -2.89 32.26 11.06
N LEU A 469 -3.52 31.56 10.13
CA LEU A 469 -3.48 31.89 8.71
C LEU A 469 -4.73 32.67 8.31
N ASN A 470 -4.53 33.83 7.69
CA ASN A 470 -5.64 34.64 7.18
C ASN A 470 -6.11 34.11 5.83
N SER A 471 -7.40 33.80 5.70
CA SER A 471 -7.98 33.27 4.45
C SER A 471 -8.32 34.35 3.41
N GLY A 472 -7.97 35.61 3.67
CA GLY A 472 -8.47 36.74 2.89
C GLY A 472 -9.98 36.90 3.12
N ASN A 473 -10.67 37.80 2.42
CA ASN A 473 -12.10 38.09 2.66
C ASN A 473 -13.09 36.94 2.35
N ILE A 474 -12.61 35.70 2.28
CA ILE A 474 -13.39 34.47 2.13
C ILE A 474 -14.05 34.17 3.49
N GLY A 475 -15.31 33.74 3.51
CA GLY A 475 -16.00 33.40 4.77
C GLY A 475 -15.32 32.27 5.55
N PRO A 476 -15.78 31.92 6.76
CA PRO A 476 -15.19 30.82 7.52
C PRO A 476 -15.27 29.51 6.72
N ALA A 477 -14.16 28.77 6.67
CA ALA A 477 -14.11 27.50 5.97
C ALA A 477 -15.00 26.48 6.69
N LYS A 478 -15.87 25.80 5.94
CA LYS A 478 -16.73 24.73 6.45
C LYS A 478 -16.09 23.35 6.32
N VAL A 479 -15.13 23.24 5.41
CA VAL A 479 -14.34 22.05 5.16
C VAL A 479 -12.88 22.44 5.09
N VAL A 480 -12.06 21.72 5.86
CA VAL A 480 -10.60 21.81 5.81
C VAL A 480 -10.07 20.41 5.52
N THR A 481 -9.25 20.29 4.48
CA THR A 481 -8.65 19.02 4.08
C THR A 481 -7.23 19.22 3.60
N PHE A 482 -6.39 18.23 3.85
CA PHE A 482 -5.00 18.21 3.40
C PHE A 482 -4.80 17.14 2.33
N ASN A 483 -4.14 17.48 1.23
CA ASN A 483 -3.70 16.50 0.24
C ASN A 483 -2.25 16.07 0.57
N PRO A 484 -2.04 14.86 1.13
CA PRO A 484 -0.71 14.40 1.52
C PRO A 484 0.23 14.22 0.32
N ARG A 485 -0.30 13.87 -0.85
CA ARG A 485 0.51 13.65 -2.06
C ARG A 485 1.06 14.95 -2.66
N LYS A 486 0.37 16.07 -2.46
CA LYS A 486 0.73 17.37 -3.05
C LYS A 486 1.20 18.37 -2.01
N MET A 487 1.26 17.96 -0.74
CA MET A 487 1.52 18.84 0.40
C MET A 487 0.68 20.13 0.35
N MET A 488 -0.58 19.99 -0.04
CA MET A 488 -1.46 21.11 -0.37
C MET A 488 -2.66 21.11 0.56
N LEU A 489 -2.82 22.21 1.29
CA LEU A 489 -4.00 22.48 2.09
C LEU A 489 -5.11 23.06 1.19
N ALA A 490 -6.32 22.54 1.36
CA ALA A 490 -7.51 23.03 0.66
C ALA A 490 -8.62 23.33 1.67
N THR A 491 -9.31 24.44 1.44
CA THR A 491 -10.45 24.86 2.26
C THR A 491 -11.64 25.14 1.37
N ALA A 492 -12.84 24.79 1.84
CA ALA A 492 -14.07 25.04 1.11
C ALA A 492 -15.15 25.67 1.99
N ASN A 493 -15.85 26.65 1.42
CA ASN A 493 -17.13 27.17 1.89
C ASN A 493 -18.06 27.36 0.67
N ASN A 494 -18.45 28.60 0.34
CA ASN A 494 -19.03 28.95 -0.96
C ASN A 494 -17.98 28.96 -2.09
N THR A 495 -16.69 29.09 -1.74
CA THR A 495 -15.55 29.05 -2.65
C THR A 495 -14.59 27.95 -2.22
N LEU A 496 -13.90 27.36 -3.20
CA LEU A 496 -12.79 26.43 -2.98
C LEU A 496 -11.48 27.19 -3.09
N SER A 497 -10.63 27.09 -2.06
CA SER A 497 -9.32 27.74 -2.01
C SER A 497 -8.23 26.72 -1.79
N PHE A 498 -7.14 26.84 -2.55
CA PHE A 498 -5.92 26.07 -2.37
C PHE A 498 -4.84 26.98 -1.79
N TRP A 499 -4.17 26.50 -0.76
CA TRP A 499 -3.15 27.26 -0.04
C TRP A 499 -1.78 26.86 -0.55
N LEU A 500 -1.00 27.86 -0.96
CA LEU A 500 0.37 27.70 -1.44
C LEU A 500 1.34 28.17 -0.35
N SER A 501 2.51 27.55 -0.31
CA SER A 501 3.63 28.05 0.50
C SER A 501 4.19 29.33 -0.14
N GLU A 502 4.68 30.28 0.67
CA GLU A 502 5.25 31.55 0.20
C GLU A 502 6.47 31.39 -0.72
N ASN A 503 7.07 30.20 -0.78
CA ASN A 503 8.28 29.91 -1.55
C ASN A 503 8.02 29.22 -2.92
N TYR A 504 6.87 29.46 -3.54
CA TYR A 504 6.55 28.95 -4.89
C TYR A 504 6.69 29.99 -6.01
#